data_AF-B1IGA6-F1
#
_entry.id   AF-B1IGA6-F1
#
_cell.length_a   1.000
_cell.length_b   1.000
_cell.length_c   1.000
_cell.angle_alpha   90.00
_cell.angle_beta   90.00
_cell.angle_gamma   90.00
#
_symmetry.space_group_name_H-M   'P 1'
#
loop_
_entity.id
_entity.type
_entity.pdbx_description
1 polymer ?
#
loop_
_entity_poly.entity_id
_entity_poly.type
_entity_poly.pdbx_seq_one_letter_code
_entity_poly.pdbx_strand_id
1 'polypeptide(L)'
;MKFKMKPVAILFMALLLSISVPLTAFASTSTKNSLVNVVVSDSDAKTIIAQVPKEHVAEYKEKLKNPDFKQEQINMMNGSTRTLPEGKIITQKYLDRSDVKRAYEAVQPGAFESIIIDLGAGAALGQIMKALNASNAWTLTATVVAWAVEYIRIKPQDWWTQSYIMLLENRISCVRMSHIENLKPTYPAAWLILERL
;
A
#
# COMPACT_ATOMS: atom_id res chain seq x y z
N MET A 1 -5.15 4.97 72.99
CA MET A 1 -5.00 5.80 71.78
C MET A 1 -5.65 5.04 70.62
N LYS A 2 -6.87 5.42 70.21
CA LYS A 2 -7.67 4.72 69.19
C LYS A 2 -7.43 5.39 67.83
N PHE A 3 -6.78 4.70 66.89
CA PHE A 3 -6.62 5.20 65.52
C PHE A 3 -7.89 4.91 64.71
N LYS A 4 -8.66 5.98 64.42
CA LYS A 4 -9.76 5.98 63.45
C LYS A 4 -9.17 6.05 62.04
N MET A 5 -9.24 4.96 61.27
CA MET A 5 -8.96 5.00 59.83
C MET A 5 -10.09 5.72 59.10
N LYS A 6 -9.74 6.72 58.29
CA LYS A 6 -10.66 7.55 57.49
C LYS A 6 -11.19 6.75 56.27
N PRO A 7 -12.43 6.96 55.82
CA PRO A 7 -13.06 6.19 54.74
C PRO A 7 -12.55 6.53 53.32
N VAL A 8 -11.42 7.23 53.20
CA VAL A 8 -10.90 7.75 51.93
C VAL A 8 -10.11 6.69 51.14
N ALA A 9 -9.64 5.63 51.81
CA ALA A 9 -8.89 4.56 51.15
C ALA A 9 -9.76 3.55 50.37
N ILE A 10 -11.08 3.56 50.56
CA ILE A 10 -12.01 2.63 49.90
C ILE A 10 -12.49 3.18 48.54
N LEU A 11 -12.38 4.50 48.31
CA LEU A 11 -12.87 5.13 47.07
C LEU A 11 -11.91 5.00 45.87
N PHE A 12 -10.62 4.71 46.10
CA PHE A 12 -9.63 4.60 45.01
C PHE A 12 -9.52 3.18 44.41
N MET A 13 -10.05 2.15 45.07
CA MET A 13 -10.03 0.77 44.56
C MET A 13 -11.27 0.42 43.71
N ALA A 14 -12.29 1.28 43.69
CA ALA A 14 -13.52 1.07 42.92
C ALA A 14 -13.53 1.77 41.55
N LEU A 15 -12.52 2.61 41.24
CA LEU A 15 -12.41 3.34 39.96
C LEU A 15 -11.47 2.66 38.94
N LEU A 16 -10.91 1.50 39.27
CA LEU A 16 -10.01 0.73 38.39
C LEU A 16 -10.70 -0.50 37.75
N LEU A 17 -12.03 -0.63 37.89
CA LEU A 17 -12.76 -1.83 37.47
C LEU A 17 -13.81 -1.61 36.36
N SER A 18 -13.69 -0.53 35.57
CA SER A 18 -14.71 -0.21 34.57
C SER A 18 -14.19 0.50 33.31
N ILE A 19 -12.99 0.14 32.83
CA ILE A 19 -12.65 0.25 31.39
C ILE A 19 -11.87 -1.01 30.97
N SER A 20 -12.42 -2.18 31.28
CA SER A 20 -12.08 -3.42 30.57
C SER A 20 -13.00 -3.49 29.35
N VAL A 21 -12.78 -2.63 28.36
CA VAL A 21 -13.29 -2.93 27.02
C VAL A 21 -12.54 -4.21 26.64
N PRO A 22 -13.22 -5.35 26.42
CA PRO A 22 -12.53 -6.46 25.79
C PRO A 22 -12.06 -5.90 24.47
N LEU A 23 -10.74 -5.79 24.31
CA LEU A 23 -10.11 -5.60 23.02
C LEU A 23 -10.74 -6.67 22.15
N THR A 24 -11.69 -6.24 21.32
CA THR A 24 -12.49 -7.13 20.51
C THR A 24 -11.46 -7.96 19.78
N ALA A 25 -11.54 -9.26 20.02
CA ALA A 25 -10.75 -10.24 19.33
C ALA A 25 -10.69 -9.79 17.88
N PHE A 26 -9.48 -9.46 17.40
CA PHE A 26 -9.22 -9.58 15.98
C PHE A 26 -9.56 -11.03 15.71
N ALA A 27 -10.78 -11.23 15.20
CA ALA A 27 -11.21 -12.50 14.69
C ALA A 27 -10.13 -12.86 13.68
N SER A 28 -9.26 -13.78 14.09
CA SER A 28 -8.34 -14.45 13.20
C SER A 28 -9.25 -15.23 12.28
N THR A 29 -9.65 -14.59 11.19
CA THR A 29 -10.33 -15.24 10.09
C THR A 29 -9.38 -16.32 9.61
N SER A 30 -9.69 -17.55 10.03
CA SER A 30 -9.42 -18.81 9.35
C SER A 30 -8.24 -18.77 8.37
N THR A 31 -7.14 -19.39 8.78
CA THR A 31 -5.95 -19.72 7.99
C THR A 31 -6.23 -20.53 6.70
N LYS A 32 -7.49 -20.84 6.39
CA LYS A 32 -7.94 -21.52 5.16
C LYS A 32 -8.14 -20.59 3.96
N ASN A 33 -8.38 -19.28 4.17
CA ASN A 33 -8.67 -18.32 3.10
C ASN A 33 -7.56 -17.28 2.88
N SER A 34 -6.29 -17.61 3.18
CA SER A 34 -5.20 -16.65 2.93
C SER A 34 -4.98 -16.48 1.42
N LEU A 35 -5.22 -15.27 0.90
CA LEU A 35 -4.87 -14.89 -0.47
C LEU A 35 -3.38 -14.62 -0.57
N VAL A 36 -2.78 -15.01 -1.69
CA VAL A 36 -1.38 -14.81 -2.01
C VAL A 36 -1.28 -14.02 -3.30
N ASN A 37 -0.42 -13.00 -3.29
CA ASN A 37 -0.13 -12.17 -4.46
C ASN A 37 0.78 -12.95 -5.44
N VAL A 38 0.28 -13.20 -6.65
CA VAL A 38 1.02 -13.81 -7.76
C VAL A 38 1.18 -12.78 -8.87
N VAL A 39 2.43 -12.46 -9.22
CA VAL A 39 2.72 -11.53 -10.32
C VAL A 39 2.41 -12.22 -11.64
N VAL A 40 1.46 -11.69 -12.40
CA VAL A 40 1.04 -12.19 -13.72
C VAL A 40 1.89 -11.55 -14.81
N SER A 41 2.06 -10.24 -14.74
CA SER A 41 2.88 -9.47 -15.67
C SER A 41 3.61 -8.38 -14.92
N ASP A 42 4.88 -8.18 -15.26
CA ASP A 42 5.70 -7.13 -14.70
C ASP A 42 6.44 -6.38 -15.80
N SER A 43 6.20 -5.08 -15.87
CA SER A 43 6.90 -4.14 -16.75
C SER A 43 7.22 -2.86 -15.98
N ASP A 44 8.02 -1.99 -16.58
CA ASP A 44 8.37 -0.71 -15.97
C ASP A 44 7.14 0.19 -15.76
N ALA A 45 6.19 0.15 -16.70
CA ALA A 45 4.99 0.98 -16.67
C ALA A 45 3.84 0.38 -15.86
N LYS A 46 3.69 -0.95 -15.88
CA LYS A 46 2.53 -1.64 -15.31
C LYS A 46 2.90 -3.01 -14.74
N THR A 47 2.34 -3.32 -13.58
CA THR A 47 2.40 -4.63 -12.94
C THR A 47 1.00 -5.10 -12.63
N ILE A 48 0.70 -6.32 -13.05
CA ILE A 48 -0.57 -6.99 -12.84
C ILE A 48 -0.32 -8.14 -11.86
N ILE A 49 -1.07 -8.15 -10.77
CA ILE A 49 -0.98 -9.14 -9.70
C ILE A 49 -2.35 -9.77 -9.49
N ALA A 50 -2.34 -11.09 -9.44
CA ALA A 50 -3.49 -11.94 -9.13
C ALA A 50 -3.48 -12.29 -7.64
N GLN A 51 -4.59 -12.07 -6.93
CA GLN A 51 -4.78 -12.58 -5.57
C GLN A 51 -5.45 -13.95 -5.61
N VAL A 52 -4.68 -14.99 -5.29
CA VAL A 52 -5.09 -16.40 -5.41
C VAL A 52 -5.05 -17.06 -4.03
N PRO A 53 -6.07 -17.84 -3.62
CA PRO A 53 -5.99 -18.61 -2.39
C PRO A 53 -4.78 -19.54 -2.40
N LYS A 54 -4.13 -19.62 -1.25
CA LYS A 54 -2.87 -20.36 -1.06
C LYS A 54 -2.90 -21.78 -1.62
N GLU A 55 -4.04 -22.47 -1.53
CA GLU A 55 -4.22 -23.83 -2.02
C GLU A 55 -4.15 -23.96 -3.57
N HIS A 56 -4.49 -22.90 -4.31
CA HIS A 56 -4.51 -22.88 -5.77
C HIS A 56 -3.29 -22.17 -6.39
N VAL A 57 -2.36 -21.63 -5.59
CA VAL A 57 -1.21 -20.86 -6.09
C VAL A 57 -0.32 -21.69 -7.01
N ALA A 58 -0.05 -22.94 -6.66
CA ALA A 58 0.83 -23.81 -7.45
C ALA A 58 0.21 -24.11 -8.82
N GLU A 59 -1.07 -24.48 -8.85
CA GLU A 59 -1.83 -24.72 -10.06
C GLU A 59 -1.90 -23.46 -10.94
N TYR A 60 -2.20 -22.30 -10.34
CA TYR A 60 -2.29 -21.04 -11.06
C TYR A 60 -0.94 -20.64 -11.67
N LYS A 61 0.16 -20.81 -10.93
CA LYS A 61 1.53 -20.58 -11.46
C LYS A 61 1.86 -21.51 -12.62
N GLU A 62 1.41 -22.76 -12.57
CA GLU A 62 1.59 -23.68 -13.69
C GLU A 62 0.80 -23.24 -14.92
N LYS A 63 -0.47 -22.85 -14.74
CA LYS A 63 -1.30 -22.28 -15.81
C LYS A 63 -0.69 -21.01 -16.42
N LEU A 64 -0.07 -20.15 -15.62
CA LEU A 64 0.62 -18.94 -16.10
C LEU A 64 1.83 -19.22 -17.01
N LYS A 65 2.37 -20.45 -17.04
CA LYS A 65 3.41 -20.82 -18.00
C LYS A 65 2.84 -20.97 -19.42
N ASN A 66 1.53 -21.20 -19.56
CA ASN A 66 0.87 -21.19 -20.85
C ASN A 66 0.73 -19.73 -21.33
N PRO A 67 1.29 -19.36 -22.49
CA PRO A 67 1.25 -17.99 -23.00
C PRO A 67 -0.17 -17.50 -23.29
N ASP A 68 -1.07 -18.36 -23.75
CA ASP A 68 -2.45 -17.99 -24.09
C ASP A 68 -3.22 -17.62 -22.82
N PHE A 69 -3.11 -18.45 -21.78
CA PHE A 69 -3.70 -18.17 -20.49
C PHE A 69 -3.13 -16.89 -19.88
N LYS A 70 -1.80 -16.73 -19.89
CA LYS A 70 -1.15 -15.51 -19.39
C LYS A 70 -1.64 -14.26 -20.12
N GLN A 71 -1.75 -14.32 -21.46
CA GLN A 71 -2.23 -13.21 -22.25
C GLN A 71 -3.71 -12.91 -21.99
N GLU A 72 -4.55 -13.93 -21.79
CA GLU A 72 -5.94 -13.76 -21.38
C GLU A 72 -6.03 -13.01 -20.05
N GLN A 73 -5.25 -13.40 -19.05
CA GLN A 73 -5.19 -12.71 -17.75
C GLN A 73 -4.74 -11.24 -17.90
N ILE A 74 -3.78 -10.96 -18.79
CA ILE A 74 -3.33 -9.59 -19.08
C ILE A 74 -4.44 -8.78 -19.78
N ASN A 75 -5.12 -9.39 -20.75
CA ASN A 75 -6.19 -8.74 -21.51
C ASN A 75 -7.39 -8.40 -20.62
N MET A 76 -7.74 -9.27 -19.68
CA MET A 76 -8.74 -8.98 -18.65
C MET A 76 -8.42 -7.72 -17.86
N MET A 77 -7.13 -7.37 -17.74
CA MET A 77 -6.62 -6.29 -16.91
C MET A 77 -6.21 -5.03 -17.70
N ASN A 78 -6.23 -5.12 -19.02
CA ASN A 78 -6.07 -4.00 -19.92
C ASN A 78 -7.46 -3.52 -20.31
N GLY A 79 -8.04 -2.60 -19.51
CA GLY A 79 -9.17 -1.81 -20.00
C GLY A 79 -8.81 -1.06 -21.28
N SER A 80 -9.81 -0.56 -22.01
CA SER A 80 -9.53 0.39 -23.10
C SER A 80 -8.69 1.54 -22.53
N THR A 81 -7.72 2.04 -23.29
CA THR A 81 -6.53 2.87 -22.97
C THR A 81 -6.53 3.89 -21.79
N ARG A 82 -7.64 4.13 -21.07
CA ARG A 82 -7.74 4.96 -19.86
C ARG A 82 -8.67 4.42 -18.75
N THR A 83 -9.41 3.33 -18.96
CA THR A 83 -10.35 2.78 -17.97
C THR A 83 -9.73 1.59 -17.22
N LEU A 84 -10.12 1.43 -15.96
CA LEU A 84 -9.79 0.20 -15.24
C LEU A 84 -10.54 -0.98 -15.88
N PRO A 85 -9.98 -2.20 -15.77
CA PRO A 85 -10.63 -3.40 -16.25
C PRO A 85 -11.96 -3.68 -15.55
N GLU A 86 -12.79 -4.53 -16.18
CA GLU A 86 -14.08 -4.95 -15.63
C GLU A 86 -13.92 -5.58 -14.25
N GLY A 87 -14.77 -5.16 -13.31
CA GLY A 87 -14.76 -5.61 -11.92
C GLY A 87 -15.20 -4.50 -10.97
N LYS A 88 -15.35 -4.85 -9.69
CA LYS A 88 -15.66 -3.86 -8.67
C LYS A 88 -14.37 -3.28 -8.11
N ILE A 89 -14.15 -1.98 -8.31
CA ILE A 89 -13.01 -1.28 -7.72
C ILE A 89 -13.22 -1.22 -6.20
N ILE A 90 -12.47 -2.03 -5.47
CA ILE A 90 -12.48 -2.03 -4.00
C ILE A 90 -11.79 -0.76 -3.52
N THR A 91 -10.64 -0.44 -4.12
CA THR A 91 -9.86 0.75 -3.80
C THR A 91 -9.04 1.17 -5.00
N GLN A 92 -8.98 2.47 -5.25
CA GLN A 92 -8.06 3.05 -6.21
C GLN A 92 -7.49 4.34 -5.65
N LYS A 93 -6.18 4.47 -5.72
CA LYS A 93 -5.44 5.61 -5.17
C LYS A 93 -4.27 5.96 -6.06
N TYR A 94 -3.81 7.18 -5.86
CA TYR A 94 -2.81 7.84 -6.67
C TYR A 94 -1.77 8.37 -5.69
N LEU A 95 -0.51 8.05 -5.94
CA LEU A 95 0.63 8.73 -5.34
C LEU A 95 1.13 9.72 -6.38
N ASP A 96 0.91 11.01 -6.13
CA ASP A 96 1.39 12.08 -7.00
C ASP A 96 2.45 12.96 -6.33
N ARG A 97 3.03 13.87 -7.11
CA ARG A 97 4.03 14.84 -6.63
C ARG A 97 3.48 15.71 -5.50
N SER A 98 2.19 16.06 -5.53
CA SER A 98 1.54 16.90 -4.53
C SER A 98 1.40 16.18 -3.20
N ASP A 99 1.19 14.86 -3.20
CA ASP A 99 1.19 14.05 -1.99
C ASP A 99 2.56 14.04 -1.31
N VAL A 100 3.63 13.87 -2.09
CA VAL A 100 5.01 13.95 -1.59
C VAL A 100 5.30 15.34 -1.04
N LYS A 101 4.92 16.39 -1.79
CA LYS A 101 5.05 17.78 -1.36
C LYS A 101 4.35 18.01 -0.04
N ARG A 102 3.07 17.66 0.06
CA ARG A 102 2.26 17.85 1.25
C ARG A 102 2.85 17.14 2.47
N ALA A 103 3.33 15.90 2.30
CA ALA A 103 3.99 15.17 3.38
C ALA A 103 5.28 15.86 3.83
N TYR A 104 6.13 16.26 2.88
CA TYR A 104 7.40 16.93 3.18
C TYR A 104 7.21 18.32 3.81
N GLU A 105 6.31 19.14 3.27
CA GLU A 105 6.04 20.50 3.76
C GLU A 105 5.38 20.50 5.14
N ALA A 106 4.70 19.42 5.54
CA ALA A 106 4.24 19.25 6.91
C ALA A 106 5.40 19.16 7.93
N VAL A 107 6.59 18.77 7.48
CA VAL A 107 7.81 18.67 8.29
C VAL A 107 8.73 19.88 8.07
N GLN A 108 8.91 20.32 6.82
CA GLN A 108 9.76 21.44 6.43
C GLN A 108 8.98 22.42 5.53
N PRO A 109 8.21 23.35 6.12
CA PRO A 109 7.36 24.27 5.38
C PRO A 109 8.15 25.13 4.37
N GLY A 110 7.63 25.22 3.15
CA GLY A 110 8.17 26.11 2.09
C GLY A 110 9.47 25.65 1.43
N ALA A 111 10.01 24.49 1.79
CA ALA A 111 11.32 24.02 1.29
C ALA A 111 11.23 23.03 0.11
N PHE A 112 10.03 22.57 -0.27
CA PHE A 112 9.89 21.47 -1.24
C PHE A 112 10.38 21.82 -2.64
N GLU A 113 10.04 22.99 -3.15
CA GLU A 113 10.43 23.37 -4.52
C GLU A 113 11.91 23.73 -4.59
N SER A 114 12.43 24.44 -3.59
CA SER A 114 13.83 24.85 -3.55
C SER A 114 14.76 23.64 -3.47
N ILE A 115 14.45 22.63 -2.65
CA ILE A 115 15.32 21.46 -2.53
C ILE A 115 15.42 20.64 -3.82
N ILE A 116 14.36 20.61 -4.62
CA ILE A 116 14.37 19.96 -5.94
C ILE A 116 15.21 20.76 -6.92
N ILE A 117 15.08 22.09 -6.92
CA ILE A 117 15.84 23.00 -7.80
C ILE A 117 17.34 22.95 -7.46
N ASP A 118 17.68 23.01 -6.17
CA ASP A 118 19.06 23.14 -5.71
C ASP A 118 19.87 21.83 -5.82
N LEU A 119 19.21 20.68 -5.62
CA LEU A 119 19.89 19.37 -5.55
C LEU A 119 19.62 18.47 -6.76
N GLY A 120 18.56 18.74 -7.54
CA GLY A 120 18.01 17.81 -8.51
C GLY A 120 17.19 16.68 -7.86
N ALA A 121 16.33 16.04 -8.65
CA ALA A 121 15.30 15.11 -8.17
C ALA A 121 15.87 13.91 -7.38
N GLY A 122 16.96 13.30 -7.83
CA GLY A 122 17.57 12.15 -7.17
C GLY A 122 18.10 12.47 -5.76
N ALA A 123 18.82 13.57 -5.61
CA ALA A 123 19.34 14.00 -4.31
C ALA A 123 18.23 14.57 -3.41
N ALA A 124 17.25 15.29 -3.97
CA ALA A 124 16.08 15.77 -3.24
C ALA A 124 15.27 14.61 -2.64
N LEU A 125 15.10 13.51 -3.37
CA LEU A 125 14.44 12.31 -2.85
C LEU A 125 15.14 11.77 -1.59
N GLY A 126 16.48 11.77 -1.55
CA GLY A 126 17.23 11.38 -0.35
C GLY A 126 16.91 12.26 0.86
N GLN A 127 16.79 13.57 0.66
CA GLN A 127 16.43 14.52 1.71
C GLN A 127 14.97 14.39 2.15
N ILE A 128 14.05 14.15 1.21
CA ILE A 128 12.64 13.89 1.51
C ILE A 128 12.50 12.62 2.35
N MET A 129 13.17 11.53 1.96
CA MET A 129 13.17 10.28 2.73
C MET A 129 13.70 10.50 4.16
N LYS A 130 14.81 11.22 4.29
CA LYS A 130 15.39 11.55 5.60
C LYS A 130 14.41 12.36 6.47
N ALA A 131 13.79 13.40 5.91
CA ALA A 131 12.83 14.24 6.65
C ALA A 131 11.60 13.46 7.11
N LEU A 132 11.12 12.53 6.28
CA LEU A 132 9.95 11.69 6.57
C LEU A 132 10.29 10.40 7.32
N ASN A 133 11.51 10.28 7.83
CA ASN A 133 12.03 9.10 8.54
C ASN A 133 11.81 7.78 7.76
N ALA A 134 11.87 7.84 6.43
CA ALA A 134 11.75 6.70 5.55
C ALA A 134 13.13 6.10 5.30
N SER A 135 13.28 4.81 5.61
CA SER A 135 14.54 4.06 5.42
C SER A 135 14.87 3.77 3.95
N ASN A 136 13.86 3.79 3.07
CA ASN A 136 13.99 3.55 1.64
C ASN A 136 12.71 4.05 0.91
N ALA A 137 12.69 3.91 -0.41
CA ALA A 137 11.61 4.42 -1.25
C ALA A 137 10.24 3.73 -1.01
N TRP A 138 10.18 2.43 -0.71
CA TRP A 138 8.89 1.81 -0.39
C TRP A 138 8.39 2.29 0.98
N THR A 139 9.28 2.47 1.97
CA THR A 139 8.90 3.05 3.28
C THR A 139 8.36 4.46 3.08
N LEU A 140 8.96 5.25 2.18
CA LEU A 140 8.44 6.56 1.82
C LEU A 140 7.02 6.46 1.25
N THR A 141 6.73 5.50 0.38
CA THR A 141 5.37 5.27 -0.14
C THR A 141 4.39 4.94 0.97
N ALA A 142 4.79 4.07 1.91
CA ALA A 142 3.97 3.76 3.09
C ALA A 142 3.69 5.01 3.92
N THR A 143 4.69 5.88 4.12
CA THR A 143 4.55 7.14 4.88
C THR A 143 3.66 8.15 4.18
N VAL A 144 3.81 8.32 2.86
CA VAL A 144 3.07 9.34 2.09
C VAL A 144 1.62 8.94 1.88
N VAL A 145 1.36 7.66 1.55
CA VAL A 145 0.03 7.19 1.16
C VAL A 145 -0.73 6.56 2.33
N ALA A 146 -0.03 6.13 3.40
CA ALA A 146 -0.59 5.64 4.67
C ALA A 146 -1.51 4.40 4.62
N TRP A 147 -1.52 3.63 3.52
CA TRP A 147 -2.17 2.32 3.46
C TRP A 147 -1.50 1.48 2.34
N ALA A 148 -1.70 0.16 2.37
CA ALA A 148 -1.15 -0.83 1.43
C ALA A 148 0.35 -1.22 1.56
N VAL A 149 0.85 -1.38 2.78
CA VAL A 149 2.22 -1.88 3.05
C VAL A 149 2.50 -3.21 2.35
N GLU A 150 1.51 -4.09 2.24
CA GLU A 150 1.67 -5.39 1.58
C GLU A 150 1.77 -5.29 0.05
N TYR A 151 1.14 -4.28 -0.57
CA TYR A 151 1.13 -4.14 -2.03
C TYR A 151 2.38 -3.46 -2.55
N ILE A 152 2.88 -2.47 -1.82
CA ILE A 152 4.09 -1.73 -2.22
C ILE A 152 5.35 -2.60 -2.19
N ARG A 153 5.38 -3.65 -1.37
CA ARG A 153 6.51 -4.59 -1.27
C ARG A 153 6.69 -5.50 -2.48
N ILE A 154 5.71 -5.54 -3.39
CA ILE A 154 5.78 -6.35 -4.61
C ILE A 154 6.84 -5.81 -5.58
N LYS A 155 7.06 -4.48 -5.56
CA LYS A 155 8.08 -3.84 -6.39
C LYS A 155 9.40 -3.70 -5.65
N PRO A 156 10.54 -3.89 -6.33
CA PRO A 156 11.84 -3.65 -5.72
C PRO A 156 12.03 -2.17 -5.39
N GLN A 157 12.91 -1.89 -4.43
CA GLN A 157 13.24 -0.53 -4.00
C GLN A 157 13.60 0.39 -5.17
N ASP A 158 14.41 -0.08 -6.12
CA ASP A 158 14.87 0.73 -7.26
C ASP A 158 13.73 1.20 -8.15
N TRP A 159 12.68 0.38 -8.30
CA TRP A 159 11.48 0.79 -9.02
C TRP A 159 10.79 1.95 -8.28
N TRP A 160 10.64 1.89 -6.96
CA TRP A 160 10.09 3.01 -6.20
C TRP A 160 10.97 4.26 -6.26
N THR A 161 12.29 4.10 -6.09
CA THR A 161 13.26 5.19 -6.23
C THR A 161 13.09 5.90 -7.57
N GLN A 162 13.06 5.14 -8.66
CA GLN A 162 12.89 5.68 -10.00
C GLN A 162 11.50 6.33 -10.19
N SER A 163 10.43 5.75 -9.63
CA SER A 163 9.08 6.34 -9.67
C SER A 163 9.07 7.73 -9.02
N TYR A 164 9.70 7.88 -7.86
CA TYR A 164 9.80 9.18 -7.20
C TYR A 164 10.60 10.19 -8.01
N ILE A 165 11.74 9.79 -8.57
CA ILE A 165 12.52 10.68 -9.45
C ILE A 165 11.65 11.13 -10.63
N MET A 166 10.95 10.21 -11.29
CA MET A 166 10.03 10.54 -12.39
C MET A 166 8.90 11.47 -11.96
N LEU A 167 8.34 11.31 -10.74
CA LEU A 167 7.31 12.21 -10.20
C LEU A 167 7.86 13.62 -9.95
N LEU A 168 9.05 13.72 -9.32
CA LEU A 168 9.68 14.99 -9.01
C LEU A 168 10.11 15.74 -10.28
N GLU A 169 10.50 15.01 -11.32
CA GLU A 169 10.82 15.52 -12.66
C GLU A 169 9.58 15.79 -13.53
N ASN A 170 8.37 15.51 -13.04
CA ASN A 170 7.11 15.59 -13.80
C ASN A 170 7.07 14.71 -15.07
N ARG A 171 7.84 13.63 -15.12
CA ARG A 171 7.84 12.64 -16.22
C ARG A 171 6.68 11.66 -16.13
N ILE A 172 6.19 11.43 -14.92
CA ILE A 172 4.93 10.74 -14.66
C ILE A 172 4.08 11.65 -13.77
N SER A 173 2.77 11.62 -13.97
CA SER A 173 1.78 12.34 -13.17
C SER A 173 1.58 11.68 -11.81
N CYS A 174 1.53 10.35 -11.77
CA CYS A 174 1.26 9.59 -10.56
C CYS A 174 1.70 8.13 -10.68
N VAL A 175 1.81 7.47 -9.52
CA VAL A 175 1.75 6.02 -9.41
C VAL A 175 0.32 5.65 -8.99
N ARG A 176 -0.41 4.97 -9.87
CA ARG A 176 -1.76 4.47 -9.61
C ARG A 176 -1.70 3.08 -9.01
N MET A 177 -2.46 2.89 -7.93
CA MET A 177 -2.58 1.63 -7.20
C MET A 177 -4.05 1.26 -7.15
N SER A 178 -4.43 0.17 -7.81
CA SER A 178 -5.82 -0.28 -7.93
C SER A 178 -5.98 -1.68 -7.37
N HIS A 179 -7.03 -1.88 -6.57
CA HIS A 179 -7.49 -3.17 -6.08
C HIS A 179 -8.91 -3.41 -6.61
N ILE A 180 -9.06 -4.47 -7.40
CA ILE A 180 -10.27 -4.76 -8.17
C ILE A 180 -10.73 -6.17 -7.82
N GLU A 181 -11.94 -6.30 -7.30
CA GLU A 181 -12.57 -7.58 -7.04
C GLU A 181 -12.90 -8.28 -8.36
N ASN A 182 -12.55 -9.56 -8.48
CA ASN A 182 -13.03 -10.37 -9.59
C ASN A 182 -14.44 -10.84 -9.29
N LEU A 183 -15.39 -10.51 -10.17
CA LEU A 183 -16.80 -10.86 -10.00
C LEU A 183 -17.12 -12.30 -10.47
N LYS A 184 -16.16 -12.98 -11.11
CA LYS A 184 -16.32 -14.38 -11.53
C LYS A 184 -16.03 -15.31 -10.34
N PRO A 185 -16.77 -16.43 -10.18
CA PRO A 185 -16.54 -17.42 -9.11
C PRO A 185 -15.32 -18.31 -9.41
N THR A 186 -14.21 -17.70 -9.85
CA THR A 186 -13.00 -18.34 -10.33
C THR A 186 -11.78 -17.54 -9.89
N TYR A 187 -10.59 -18.14 -9.84
CA TYR A 187 -9.38 -17.41 -9.50
C TYR A 187 -8.78 -16.63 -10.68
N PRO A 188 -8.16 -15.46 -10.40
CA PRO A 188 -7.94 -14.89 -9.07
C PRO A 188 -9.18 -14.24 -8.45
N ALA A 189 -9.25 -14.17 -7.12
CA ALA A 189 -10.36 -13.58 -6.38
C ALA A 189 -10.38 -12.04 -6.50
N ALA A 190 -9.20 -11.45 -6.67
CA ALA A 190 -9.04 -10.03 -6.90
C ALA A 190 -7.75 -9.77 -7.67
N TRP A 191 -7.63 -8.55 -8.16
CA TRP A 191 -6.51 -8.05 -8.92
C TRP A 191 -5.92 -6.82 -8.26
N LEU A 192 -4.59 -6.77 -8.20
CA LEU A 192 -3.86 -5.57 -7.87
C LEU A 192 -3.13 -5.07 -9.10
N ILE A 193 -3.26 -3.78 -9.38
CA ILE A 193 -2.56 -3.11 -10.47
C ILE A 193 -1.71 -1.98 -9.89
N LEU A 194 -0.43 -1.99 -10.22
CA LEU A 194 0.49 -0.86 -9.98
C LEU A 194 0.91 -0.30 -11.34
N GLU A 195 0.68 0.99 -11.56
CA GLU A 195 0.96 1.65 -12.83
C GLU A 195 1.64 3.01 -12.61
N ARG A 196 2.63 3.34 -13.44
CA ARG A 196 3.13 4.70 -13.62
C ARG A 196 2.36 5.34 -14.77
N LEU A 197 1.71 6.48 -14.52
CA LEU A 197 0.89 7.21 -15.50
C LEU A 197 1.46 8.58 -15.83
#